data_AF-A0A0Y7KI20-F1
#
_entry.id   AF-A0A0Y7KI20-F1
#
_cell.length_a   1.000
_cell.length_b   1.000
_cell.length_c   1.000
_cell.angle_alpha   90.00
_cell.angle_beta   90.00
_cell.angle_gamma   90.00
#
_symmetry.space_group_name_H-M   'P 1'
#
loop_
_entity.id
_entity.type
_entity.pdbx_description
1 polymer ?
#
loop_
_entity_poly.entity_id
_entity_poly.type
_entity_poly.pdbx_seq_one_letter_code
_entity_poly.pdbx_strand_id
1 'polypeptide(L)'
;MKWLIDSFFDFLFDSMGIIFVIALIIGFAGFCGYLNTPSFPWGAVFAFAVSLIPLIYCIRIVLDKKLTREDKWNKLFGIQSK
;
A
#
# COMPACT_ATOMS: atom_id res chain seq x y z
N MET A 1 -12.90 -10.66 33.21
CA MET A 1 -11.82 -9.68 32.94
C MET A 1 -11.19 -9.84 31.57
N LYS A 2 -10.83 -11.06 31.13
CA LYS A 2 -10.20 -11.32 29.81
C LYS A 2 -10.99 -10.74 28.62
N TRP A 3 -12.31 -10.96 28.57
CA TRP A 3 -13.19 -10.44 27.51
C TRP A 3 -13.23 -8.91 27.39
N LEU A 4 -13.13 -8.21 28.53
CA LEU A 4 -13.17 -6.74 28.58
C LEU A 4 -11.86 -6.13 28.04
N ILE A 5 -10.75 -6.83 28.27
CA ILE A 5 -9.44 -6.46 27.76
C ILE A 5 -9.37 -6.71 26.26
N ASP A 6 -9.84 -7.87 25.78
CA ASP A 6 -9.85 -8.19 24.35
C ASP A 6 -10.71 -7.19 23.55
N SER A 7 -11.92 -6.87 24.02
CA SER A 7 -12.78 -5.85 23.37
C SER A 7 -12.17 -4.45 23.38
N PHE A 8 -11.41 -4.10 24.42
CA PHE A 8 -10.73 -2.81 24.50
C PHE A 8 -9.59 -2.70 23.48
N PHE A 9 -8.79 -3.78 23.33
CA PHE A 9 -7.71 -3.82 22.34
C PHE A 9 -8.23 -3.85 20.90
N ASP A 10 -9.33 -4.54 20.62
CA ASP A 10 -9.96 -4.51 19.30
C ASP A 10 -10.44 -3.10 18.92
N PHE A 11 -11.10 -2.41 19.85
CA PHE A 11 -11.50 -1.00 19.65
C PHE A 11 -10.28 -0.07 19.47
N LEU A 12 -9.20 -0.32 20.20
CA LEU A 12 -7.97 0.46 20.10
C LEU A 12 -7.28 0.25 18.73
N PHE A 13 -7.28 -0.98 18.22
CA PHE A 13 -6.75 -1.30 16.89
C PHE A 13 -7.59 -0.68 15.76
N ASP A 14 -8.91 -0.74 15.86
CA ASP A 14 -9.81 -0.12 14.88
C ASP A 14 -9.66 1.41 14.86
N SER A 15 -9.61 2.03 16.04
CA SER A 15 -9.41 3.49 16.16
C SER A 15 -8.02 3.94 15.71
N MET A 16 -6.97 3.15 15.96
CA MET A 16 -5.64 3.38 15.39
C MET A 16 -5.65 3.32 13.87
N GLY A 17 -6.41 2.40 13.26
CA GLY A 17 -6.60 2.32 11.82
C GLY A 17 -7.22 3.60 11.25
N ILE A 18 -8.27 4.12 11.89
CA ILE A 18 -8.93 5.38 11.50
C ILE A 18 -7.97 6.57 11.61
N ILE A 19 -7.21 6.66 12.69
CA ILE A 19 -6.21 7.72 12.89
C ILE A 19 -5.13 7.65 11.80
N PHE A 20 -4.66 6.45 11.45
CA PHE A 20 -3.69 6.26 10.37
C PHE A 20 -4.24 6.72 9.01
N VAL A 21 -5.51 6.40 8.70
CA VAL A 21 -6.15 6.82 7.45
C VAL A 21 -6.26 8.34 7.38
N ILE A 22 -6.68 9.00 8.47
CA ILE A 22 -6.77 10.47 8.53
C ILE A 22 -5.39 11.11 8.37
N ALA A 23 -4.37 10.60 9.07
CA ALA A 23 -3.00 11.07 8.94
C ALA A 23 -2.46 10.92 7.52
N LEU A 24 -2.81 9.83 6.84
CA LEU A 24 -2.43 9.56 5.45
C LEU A 24 -3.12 10.54 4.49
N ILE A 25 -4.40 10.83 4.69
CA ILE A 25 -5.15 11.83 3.88
C ILE A 25 -4.55 13.24 4.07
N ILE A 26 -4.29 13.65 5.31
CA ILE A 26 -3.68 14.96 5.61
C ILE A 26 -2.26 15.05 5.05
N GLY A 27 -1.46 13.99 5.23
CA GLY A 27 -0.11 13.89 4.67
C GLY A 27 -0.10 13.95 3.15
N PHE A 28 -1.07 13.30 2.49
CA PHE A 28 -1.23 13.34 1.04
C PHE A 28 -1.65 14.73 0.55
N ALA A 29 -2.58 15.40 1.25
CA ALA A 29 -2.98 16.77 0.91
C ALA A 29 -1.81 17.77 1.07
N GLY A 30 -1.03 17.65 2.15
CA GLY A 30 0.17 18.43 2.38
C GLY A 30 1.26 18.16 1.34
N PHE A 31 1.43 16.88 0.95
CA PHE A 31 2.32 16.49 -0.14
C PHE A 31 1.86 17.11 -1.46
N CYS A 32 0.59 17.00 -1.84
CA CYS A 32 0.06 17.65 -3.06
C CYS A 32 0.26 19.17 -3.06
N GLY A 33 0.07 19.84 -1.92
CA GLY A 33 0.33 21.28 -1.78
C GLY A 33 1.81 21.64 -1.95
N TYR A 34 2.70 20.83 -1.38
CA TYR A 34 4.15 20.97 -1.56
C TYR A 34 4.59 20.72 -3.00
N LEU A 35 4.03 19.70 -3.64
CA LEU A 35 4.28 19.42 -5.05
C LEU A 35 3.81 20.55 -5.96
N ASN A 36 2.74 21.28 -5.60
CA ASN A 36 2.23 22.41 -6.38
C ASN A 36 3.09 23.69 -6.32
N THR A 37 4.31 23.62 -5.75
CA THR A 37 5.27 24.72 -5.80
C THR A 37 6.19 24.60 -7.02
N PRO A 38 6.53 25.72 -7.70
CA PRO A 38 7.39 25.72 -8.88
C PRO A 38 8.84 25.27 -8.61
N SER A 39 9.21 25.14 -7.34
CA SER A 39 10.51 24.66 -6.87
C SER A 39 10.66 23.13 -6.83
N PHE A 40 9.58 22.37 -7.06
CA PHE A 40 9.60 20.92 -6.88
C PHE A 40 9.62 20.14 -8.20
N PRO A 41 10.55 19.19 -8.40
CA PRO A 41 10.69 18.47 -9.66
C PRO A 41 9.61 17.38 -9.77
N TRP A 42 8.44 17.73 -10.30
CA TRP A 42 7.33 16.82 -10.61
C TRP A 42 7.76 15.54 -11.36
N GLY A 43 8.81 15.62 -12.18
CA GLY A 43 9.38 14.48 -12.89
C GLY A 43 9.87 13.36 -11.95
N ALA A 44 10.39 13.69 -10.77
CA ALA A 44 10.86 12.70 -9.80
C ALA A 44 9.70 11.95 -9.13
N VAL A 45 8.60 12.65 -8.84
CA VAL A 45 7.39 12.04 -8.24
C VAL A 45 6.69 11.12 -9.25
N PHE A 46 6.57 11.55 -10.50
CA PHE A 46 6.03 10.68 -11.55
C PHE A 46 6.91 9.43 -11.75
N ALA A 47 8.23 9.57 -11.79
CA ALA A 47 9.14 8.44 -11.89
C ALA A 47 9.01 7.47 -10.69
N PHE A 48 8.85 8.00 -9.48
CA PHE A 48 8.65 7.20 -8.28
C PHE A 48 7.26 6.53 -8.25
N ALA A 49 6.20 7.25 -8.63
CA ALA A 49 4.84 6.71 -8.67
C ALA A 49 4.69 5.61 -9.75
N VAL A 50 5.29 5.80 -10.92
CA VAL A 50 5.27 4.81 -12.01
C VAL A 50 6.05 3.55 -11.63
N SER A 51 7.16 3.68 -10.89
CA SER A 51 7.92 2.51 -10.41
C SER A 51 7.24 1.76 -9.25
N LEU A 52 6.31 2.39 -8.52
CA LEU A 52 5.49 1.71 -7.52
C LEU A 52 4.40 0.80 -8.12
N ILE A 53 3.93 1.07 -9.34
CA ILE A 53 2.91 0.25 -10.02
C ILE A 53 3.34 -1.23 -10.16
N PRO A 54 4.52 -1.55 -10.73
CA PRO A 54 4.99 -2.93 -10.81
C PRO A 54 5.26 -3.52 -9.43
N LEU A 55 5.72 -2.73 -8.45
CA LEU A 55 5.92 -3.20 -7.08
C LEU A 55 4.59 -3.66 -6.44
N ILE A 56 3.54 -2.86 -6.56
CA ILE A 56 2.19 -3.19 -6.07
C ILE A 56 1.64 -4.43 -6.78
N TYR A 57 1.88 -4.55 -8.09
CA TYR A 57 1.50 -5.72 -8.87
C TYR A 57 2.21 -7.00 -8.36
N CYS A 58 3.52 -6.94 -8.11
CA CYS A 58 4.29 -8.04 -7.54
C CYS A 58 3.78 -8.43 -6.15
N ILE A 59 3.53 -7.46 -5.28
CA ILE A 59 2.98 -7.68 -3.93
C ILE A 59 1.62 -8.39 -4.01
N ARG A 60 0.74 -7.97 -4.92
CA ARG A 60 -0.56 -8.64 -5.14
C ARG A 60 -0.41 -10.10 -5.53
N ILE A 61 0.52 -10.43 -6.43
CA ILE A 61 0.77 -11.82 -6.85
C ILE A 61 1.31 -12.65 -5.67
N VAL A 62 2.26 -12.11 -4.90
CA VAL A 62 2.86 -12.81 -3.75
C VAL A 62 1.83 -13.07 -2.66
N LEU A 63 0.95 -12.10 -2.38
CA LEU A 63 -0.08 -12.20 -1.35
C LEU A 63 -1.31 -13.01 -1.77
N ASP A 64 -1.49 -13.29 -3.07
CA ASP A 64 -2.60 -14.09 -3.55
C ASP A 64 -2.50 -15.53 -3.04
N LYS A 65 -3.44 -15.92 -2.17
CA LYS A 65 -3.49 -17.26 -1.56
C LYS A 65 -4.01 -18.33 -2.53
N LYS A 66 -4.57 -17.95 -3.68
CA LYS A 66 -5.11 -18.88 -4.67
C LYS A 66 -4.07 -19.42 -5.64
N LEU A 67 -2.88 -18.79 -5.70
CA LEU A 67 -1.81 -19.18 -6.61
C LEU A 67 -0.80 -20.10 -5.93
N THR A 68 -0.42 -21.18 -6.62
CA THR A 68 0.70 -22.02 -6.19
C THR A 68 2.02 -21.25 -6.35
N ARG A 69 3.08 -21.73 -5.70
CA ARG A 69 4.39 -21.07 -5.73
C ARG A 69 4.95 -20.93 -7.14
N GLU A 70 4.74 -21.93 -7.99
CA GLU A 70 5.18 -21.94 -9.39
C GLU A 70 4.36 -20.94 -10.24
N ASP A 71 3.03 -20.89 -10.04
CA ASP A 71 2.18 -19.94 -10.76
C ASP A 71 2.49 -18.48 -10.42
N LYS A 72 2.90 -18.20 -9.17
CA LYS A 72 3.37 -16.86 -8.76
C LYS A 72 4.62 -16.45 -9.53
N TRP A 73 5.59 -17.35 -9.64
CA TRP A 73 6.82 -17.09 -10.39
C TRP A 73 6.56 -16.91 -11.88
N ASN A 74 5.70 -17.75 -12.46
CA ASN A 74 5.31 -17.64 -13.86
C ASN A 74 4.61 -16.30 -14.15
N LYS A 75 3.71 -15.84 -13.26
CA LYS A 75 3.06 -14.52 -13.38
C LYS A 75 4.01 -13.34 -13.18
N LEU A 76 4.95 -13.44 -12.23
CA LEU A 76 5.93 -12.38 -11.97
C LEU A 76 6.89 -12.18 -13.15
N PHE A 77 7.27 -13.26 -13.83
CA PHE A 77 8.18 -13.23 -14.98
C PHE A 77 7.47 -13.19 -16.34
N GLY A 78 6.13 -13.17 -16.37
CA GLY A 78 5.36 -13.16 -17.62
C GLY A 78 5.52 -14.43 -18.46
N ILE A 79 5.94 -15.53 -17.85
CA ILE A 79 6.06 -16.82 -18.52
C ILE A 79 4.64 -17.37 -18.67
N GLN A 80 4.05 -17.23 -19.85
CA GLN A 80 2.78 -17.89 -20.15
C GLN A 80 3.01 -19.41 -20.11
N SER A 81 2.43 -20.07 -19.10
CA SER A 81 2.27 -21.52 -19.15
C SER A 81 1.41 -21.84 -20.37
N LYS A 82 1.95 -22.65 -21.28
CA LYS A 82 1.21 -23.21 -22.42
C LYS A 82 0.02 -24.03 -21.95
#